data_AF-A0A0G0K366-F1
#
_entry.id   AF-A0A0G0K366-F1
#
_cell.length_a   1.000
_cell.length_b   1.000
_cell.length_c   1.000
_cell.angle_alpha   90.00
_cell.angle_beta   90.00
_cell.angle_gamma   90.00
#
_symmetry.space_group_name_H-M   'P 1'
#
loop_
_entity.id
_entity.type
_entity.pdbx_description
1 polymer ?
#
loop_
_entity_poly.entity_id
_entity_poly.type
_entity_poly.pdbx_seq_one_letter_code
_entity_poly.pdbx_strand_id
1 'polypeptide(L)'
;MLVTNTKITKDALDYAHCEGIRVLGWNYPGGESLRDLIEKHKLYPVTVLTSLSLSQKQNLLEAGIVLVKQICLDKTLVDKGNIPPNLKGEIIKESALICNL
;
A
#
# COMPACT_ATOMS: atom_id res chain seq x y z
N MET A 1 12.07 12.62 -8.61
CA MET A 1 12.27 11.46 -7.72
C MET A 1 11.72 10.24 -8.42
N LEU A 2 12.45 9.13 -8.39
CA LEU A 2 12.04 7.82 -8.91
C LEU A 2 11.58 6.94 -7.75
N VAL A 3 10.42 6.30 -7.88
CA VAL A 3 9.92 5.30 -6.93
C VAL A 3 9.64 4.00 -7.67
N THR A 4 10.11 2.88 -7.14
CA THR A 4 9.83 1.55 -7.70
C THR A 4 9.60 0.51 -6.61
N ASN A 5 8.65 -0.39 -6.86
CA ASN A 5 8.36 -1.56 -6.04
C ASN A 5 9.24 -2.77 -6.39
N THR A 6 10.22 -2.59 -7.28
CA THR A 6 11.19 -3.63 -7.66
C THR A 6 12.62 -3.24 -7.26
N LYS A 7 13.58 -4.11 -7.57
CA LYS A 7 15.00 -3.83 -7.42
C LYS A 7 15.45 -2.84 -8.49
N ILE A 8 16.32 -1.90 -8.11
CA ILE A 8 16.99 -1.01 -9.05
C ILE A 8 18.41 -1.52 -9.38
N THR A 9 18.84 -1.33 -10.62
CA THR A 9 20.19 -1.72 -11.06
C THR A 9 21.22 -0.70 -10.57
N LYS A 10 22.48 -1.13 -10.47
CA LYS A 10 23.59 -0.24 -10.08
C LYS A 10 23.76 0.91 -11.06
N ASP A 11 23.73 0.63 -12.36
CA ASP A 11 23.91 1.67 -13.40
C ASP A 11 22.82 2.75 -13.32
N ALA A 12 21.56 2.36 -13.05
CA ALA A 12 20.47 3.31 -12.88
C ALA A 12 20.62 4.13 -11.60
N LEU A 13 21.14 3.55 -10.51
CA LEU A 13 21.46 4.29 -9.28
C LEU A 13 22.62 5.28 -9.50
N ASP A 14 23.69 4.84 -10.16
CA ASP A 14 24.87 5.67 -10.44
C ASP A 14 24.47 6.88 -11.30
N TYR A 15 23.67 6.66 -12.34
CA TYR A 15 23.09 7.74 -13.15
C TYR A 15 22.20 8.66 -12.31
N ALA A 16 21.27 8.10 -11.53
CA ALA A 16 20.37 8.89 -10.71
C ALA A 16 21.12 9.77 -9.70
N HIS A 17 22.18 9.26 -9.07
CA HIS A 17 23.04 10.05 -8.18
C HIS A 17 23.79 11.16 -8.91
N CYS A 18 24.33 10.87 -10.09
CA CYS A 18 25.00 11.88 -10.93
C CYS A 18 24.07 13.04 -11.29
N GLU A 19 22.81 12.73 -11.64
CA GLU A 19 21.80 13.72 -12.03
C GLU A 19 21.03 14.32 -10.85
N GLY A 20 21.37 13.98 -9.60
CA GLY A 20 20.66 14.45 -8.41
C GLY A 20 19.21 13.93 -8.27
N ILE A 21 18.88 12.83 -8.94
CA ILE A 21 17.58 12.17 -8.87
C ILE A 21 17.51 11.30 -7.61
N ARG A 22 16.61 11.65 -6.68
CA ARG A 22 16.32 10.79 -5.53
C ARG A 22 15.65 9.49 -5.96
N VAL A 23 16.08 8.37 -5.40
CA VAL A 23 15.54 7.03 -5.68
C VAL A 23 15.00 6.40 -4.41
N LEU A 24 13.78 5.85 -4.49
CA LEU A 24 13.19 4.97 -3.49
C LEU A 24 12.80 3.64 -4.17
N GLY A 25 13.58 2.60 -3.92
CA GLY A 25 13.35 1.26 -4.45
C GLY A 25 12.77 0.31 -3.40
N TRP A 26 12.46 -0.92 -3.81
CA TRP A 26 11.94 -1.94 -2.89
C TRP A 26 12.87 -2.22 -1.70
N ASN A 27 14.18 -2.17 -1.95
CA ASN A 27 15.24 -2.44 -0.97
C ASN A 27 16.33 -1.35 -0.94
N TYR A 28 16.02 -0.16 -1.44
CA TYR A 28 16.96 0.98 -1.49
C TYR A 28 16.24 2.30 -1.13
N PRO A 29 16.88 3.23 -0.41
CA PRO A 29 18.15 3.06 0.31
C PRO A 29 17.97 2.09 1.50
N GLY A 30 19.05 1.46 1.96
CA GLY A 30 18.96 0.52 3.07
C GLY A 30 18.49 1.21 4.36
N GLY A 31 17.47 0.66 5.04
CA GLY A 31 16.91 1.21 6.27
C GLY A 31 15.84 2.28 6.07
N GLU A 32 15.71 2.82 4.85
CA GLU A 32 14.66 3.77 4.45
C GLU A 32 14.07 3.40 3.08
N SER A 33 14.13 2.12 2.72
CA SER A 33 13.58 1.62 1.46
C SER A 33 12.06 1.66 1.46
N LEU A 34 11.43 1.50 0.30
CA LEU A 34 9.97 1.44 0.21
C LEU A 34 9.40 0.35 1.14
N ARG A 35 10.06 -0.81 1.21
CA ARG A 35 9.69 -1.88 2.14
C ARG A 35 9.85 -1.45 3.60
N ASP A 36 10.98 -0.86 3.96
CA ASP A 36 11.24 -0.42 5.34
C ASP A 36 10.19 0.60 5.80
N LEU A 37 9.79 1.52 4.92
CA LEU A 37 8.74 2.50 5.18
C LEU A 37 7.36 1.84 5.36
N ILE A 38 7.02 0.86 4.52
CA ILE A 38 5.76 0.11 4.65
C ILE A 38 5.70 -0.60 6.00
N GLU A 39 6.76 -1.32 6.39
CA GLU A 39 6.80 -2.06 7.64
C GLU A 39 6.81 -1.13 8.87
N LYS A 40 7.64 -0.07 8.84
CA LYS A 40 7.78 0.88 9.94
C LYS A 40 6.48 1.63 10.24
N HIS A 41 5.71 1.97 9.20
CA HIS A 41 4.52 2.80 9.32
C HIS A 41 3.20 2.05 9.12
N LYS A 42 3.28 0.73 8.87
CA LYS A 42 2.14 -0.16 8.59
C LYS A 42 1.31 0.34 7.41
N LEU A 43 2.00 0.72 6.32
CA LEU A 43 1.41 1.29 5.11
C LEU A 43 1.03 0.20 4.09
N TYR A 44 0.32 -0.84 4.54
CA TYR A 44 -0.11 -1.91 3.66
C TYR A 44 -1.23 -1.44 2.72
N PRO A 45 -1.10 -1.64 1.40
CA PRO A 45 -2.11 -1.20 0.45
C PRO A 45 -3.35 -2.10 0.49
N VAL A 46 -4.53 -1.58 0.14
CA VAL A 46 -5.79 -2.36 0.07
C VAL A 46 -5.73 -3.53 -0.92
N THR A 47 -4.76 -3.54 -1.82
CA THR A 47 -4.55 -4.63 -2.78
C THR A 47 -4.14 -5.95 -2.11
N VAL A 48 -3.63 -5.92 -0.88
CA VAL A 48 -3.28 -7.13 -0.11
C VAL A 48 -4.51 -7.84 0.47
N LEU A 49 -5.67 -7.17 0.56
CA LEU A 49 -6.91 -7.76 1.08
C LEU A 49 -7.33 -8.94 0.20
N THR A 50 -7.54 -10.11 0.79
CA THR A 50 -7.89 -11.34 0.06
C THR A 50 -9.39 -11.55 -0.03
N SER A 51 -10.18 -10.91 0.84
CA SER A 51 -11.64 -11.01 0.84
C SER A 51 -12.33 -10.22 -0.28
N LEU A 52 -11.57 -9.49 -1.10
CA LEU A 52 -12.08 -8.61 -2.15
C LEU A 52 -11.70 -9.08 -3.55
N SER A 53 -12.65 -8.95 -4.48
CA SER A 53 -12.38 -9.08 -5.91
C SER A 53 -11.49 -7.93 -6.42
N LEU A 54 -10.91 -8.12 -7.61
CA LEU A 54 -10.14 -7.06 -8.27
C LEU A 54 -10.95 -5.78 -8.48
N SER A 55 -12.21 -5.91 -8.92
CA SER A 55 -13.09 -4.76 -9.12
C SER A 55 -13.42 -4.02 -7.83
N GLN A 56 -13.59 -4.75 -6.72
CA GLN A 56 -13.86 -4.14 -5.42
C GLN A 56 -12.63 -3.40 -4.87
N LYS A 57 -11.43 -3.97 -5.05
CA LYS A 57 -10.17 -3.27 -4.74
C LYS A 57 -10.04 -1.99 -5.56
N GLN A 58 -10.40 -2.05 -6.85
CA GLN A 58 -10.37 -0.89 -7.74
C GLN A 58 -11.34 0.20 -7.26
N ASN A 59 -12.57 -0.15 -6.84
CA ASN A 59 -13.51 0.82 -6.29
C ASN A 59 -12.97 1.53 -5.03
N LEU A 60 -12.29 0.80 -4.14
CA LEU A 60 -11.65 1.41 -2.97
C LEU A 60 -10.57 2.41 -3.38
N LEU A 61 -9.73 2.04 -4.35
CA LEU A 61 -8.67 2.92 -4.87
C LEU A 61 -9.25 4.19 -5.53
N GLU A 62 -10.31 4.05 -6.33
CA GLU A 62 -11.02 5.17 -6.96
C GLU A 62 -11.70 6.08 -5.93
N ALA A 63 -12.15 5.52 -4.81
CA ALA A 63 -12.66 6.28 -3.66
C ALA A 63 -11.55 6.92 -2.79
N GLY A 64 -10.27 6.79 -3.17
CA GLY A 64 -9.13 7.34 -2.43
C GLY A 64 -8.72 6.54 -1.20
N ILE A 65 -9.19 5.30 -1.08
CA ILE A 65 -8.88 4.37 0.02
C ILE A 65 -7.76 3.46 -0.45
N VAL A 66 -6.53 3.87 -0.18
CA VAL A 66 -5.31 3.22 -0.68
C VAL A 66 -4.70 2.27 0.34
N LEU A 67 -4.82 2.59 1.63
CA LEU A 67 -4.20 1.87 2.74
C LEU A 67 -5.22 1.14 3.61
N VAL A 68 -4.87 -0.07 4.04
CA VAL A 68 -5.67 -0.84 5.02
C VAL A 68 -5.83 -0.07 6.33
N LYS A 69 -4.81 0.69 6.73
CA LYS A 69 -4.85 1.56 7.91
C LYS A 69 -6.00 2.58 7.87
N GLN A 70 -6.39 3.07 6.68
CA GLN A 70 -7.53 3.99 6.56
C GLN A 70 -8.83 3.31 7.00
N ILE A 71 -9.04 2.05 6.59
CA ILE A 71 -10.22 1.24 6.96
C ILE A 71 -10.22 0.93 8.47
N CYS A 72 -9.05 0.70 9.07
CA CYS A 72 -8.92 0.49 10.51
C CYS A 72 -9.30 1.74 11.32
N LEU A 73 -8.93 2.93 10.83
CA LEU A 73 -9.25 4.21 11.47
C LEU A 73 -10.72 4.60 11.29
N ASP A 74 -11.25 4.38 10.09
CA ASP A 74 -12.65 4.69 9.75
C ASP A 74 -13.28 3.54 8.96
N LYS A 75 -14.05 2.72 9.68
CA LYS A 75 -14.75 1.56 9.11
C LYS A 75 -15.86 1.96 8.13
N THR A 76 -16.32 3.21 8.14
CA THR A 76 -17.35 3.70 7.21
C THR A 76 -16.79 3.89 5.79
N LEU A 77 -15.46 3.92 5.63
CA LEU A 77 -14.84 4.01 4.31
C LEU A 77 -15.17 2.82 3.41
N VAL A 78 -15.47 1.66 4.00
CA VAL A 78 -15.87 0.46 3.25
C VAL A 78 -17.20 0.70 2.51
N ASP A 79 -18.05 1.59 3.03
CA ASP A 79 -19.30 2.00 2.37
C ASP A 79 -19.05 2.87 1.13
N LYS A 80 -18.00 3.71 1.16
CA LYS A 80 -17.60 4.58 0.04
C LYS A 80 -17.04 3.78 -1.15
N GLY A 81 -16.46 2.61 -0.88
CA GLY A 81 -15.96 1.69 -1.91
C GLY A 81 -17.03 0.88 -2.64
N ASN A 82 -18.32 1.17 -2.44
CA ASN A 82 -19.45 0.41 -2.97
C ASN A 82 -19.34 -1.10 -2.70
N ILE A 83 -18.88 -1.45 -1.50
CA ILE A 83 -18.68 -2.83 -1.09
C ILE A 83 -20.01 -3.45 -0.63
N PRO A 84 -20.34 -4.67 -1.10
CA PRO A 84 -21.54 -5.39 -0.67
C PRO A 84 -21.63 -5.55 0.86
N PRO A 85 -22.82 -5.37 1.47
CA PRO A 85 -22.99 -5.48 2.93
C PRO A 85 -22.50 -6.79 3.54
N ASN A 86 -22.62 -7.90 2.81
CA ASN A 86 -22.18 -9.22 3.27
C ASN A 86 -20.65 -9.34 3.42
N LEU A 87 -19.87 -8.53 2.70
CA LEU A 87 -18.39 -8.56 2.76
C LEU A 87 -17.80 -7.57 3.76
N LYS A 88 -18.56 -6.55 4.19
CA LYS A 88 -18.06 -5.50 5.10
C LYS A 88 -17.50 -6.07 6.40
N GLY A 89 -18.21 -7.03 7.00
CA GLY A 89 -17.77 -7.67 8.23
C GLY A 89 -16.46 -8.45 8.07
N GLU A 90 -16.25 -9.07 6.91
CA GLU A 90 -15.04 -9.82 6.59
C GLU A 90 -13.85 -8.87 6.37
N ILE A 91 -14.04 -7.81 5.60
CA ILE A 91 -13.00 -6.80 5.31
C ILE A 91 -12.55 -6.09 6.57
N ILE A 92 -13.47 -5.72 7.46
CA ILE A 92 -13.14 -5.07 8.73
C ILE A 92 -12.31 -6.01 9.62
N LYS A 93 -12.64 -7.30 9.65
CA LYS A 93 -11.87 -8.31 10.38
C LYS A 93 -10.48 -8.51 9.77
N GLU A 94 -10.40 -8.70 8.45
CA GLU A 94 -9.13 -8.85 7.74
C GLU A 94 -8.24 -7.62 7.92
N SER A 95 -8.80 -6.41 7.77
CA SER A 95 -8.09 -5.15 7.97
C SER A 95 -7.55 -5.04 9.39
N ALA A 96 -8.33 -5.43 10.41
CA ALA A 96 -7.89 -5.42 11.80
C ALA A 96 -6.72 -6.39 12.06
N LEU A 97 -6.69 -7.56 11.40
CA LEU A 97 -5.56 -8.49 11.48
C LEU A 97 -4.30 -7.86 10.89
N ILE A 98 -4.40 -7.25 9.71
CA ILE A 98 -3.26 -6.61 9.03
C ILE A 98 -2.73 -5.40 9.80
N CYS A 99 -3.61 -4.60 10.40
CA CYS A 99 -3.22 -3.44 11.20
C CYS A 99 -2.50 -3.82 12.52
N ASN A 100 -2.66 -5.06 12.99
CA ASN A 100 -2.02 -5.58 14.20
C ASN A 100 -0.75 -6.41 13.93
N LEU A 101 -0.37 -6.61 12.66
CA LEU A 101 0.95 -7.13 12.26
C LEU A 101 2.01 -6.07 12.52
#